data_AF-A0A7D4TUU8-F1
#
_entry.id   AF-A0A7D4TUU8-F1
#
_cell.length_a   1.000
_cell.length_b   1.000
_cell.length_c   1.000
_cell.angle_alpha   90.00
_cell.angle_beta   90.00
_cell.angle_gamma   90.00
#
_symmetry.space_group_name_H-M   'P 1'
#
loop_
_entity.id
_entity.type
_entity.pdbx_description
1 polymer ?
#
loop_
_entity_poly.entity_id
_entity_poly.type
_entity_poly.pdbx_seq_one_letter_code
_entity_poly.pdbx_strand_id
1 'polypeptide(L)'
;MKKILICLLLLAAGASFAQTRSDSLAYNLQRKKINGMLDARRQKFGQYQESLSQHTGIFGLQTKKDIRHSNEILMDIVQTDDEIFRQLKILLDYRAFAQTQVQTRVQDAEGTNLNYMNTINRLRNSLDQAKKDAENAKAHQDNIIKMMFGILVLMFLSILFLISRKRPIKV
;
A
#
# COMPACT_ATOMS: atom_id res chain seq x y z
N MET A 1 40.07 -1.88 -3.63
CA MET A 1 39.17 -0.76 -3.97
C MET A 1 37.70 -1.17 -4.16
N LYS A 2 37.35 -2.19 -4.97
CA LYS A 2 35.96 -2.67 -5.13
C LYS A 2 35.21 -3.02 -3.84
N LYS A 3 35.87 -3.68 -2.87
CA LYS A 3 35.25 -4.07 -1.58
C LYS A 3 34.91 -2.87 -0.69
N ILE A 4 35.71 -1.79 -0.76
CA ILE A 4 35.48 -0.54 -0.03
C ILE A 4 34.27 0.19 -0.62
N LEU A 5 34.15 0.21 -1.95
CA LEU A 5 33.01 0.82 -2.65
C LEU A 5 31.69 0.11 -2.30
N ILE A 6 31.69 -1.24 -2.24
CA ILE A 6 30.51 -2.03 -1.86
C ILE A 6 30.12 -1.77 -0.41
N CYS A 7 31.11 -1.66 0.50
CA CYS A 7 30.85 -1.37 1.90
C CYS A 7 30.27 0.05 2.10
N LEU A 8 30.75 1.02 1.33
CA LEU A 8 30.24 2.39 1.34
C LEU A 8 28.81 2.47 0.79
N LEU A 9 28.49 1.66 -0.23
CA LEU A 9 27.15 1.58 -0.82
C LEU A 9 26.14 0.93 0.15
N LEU A 10 26.57 -0.08 0.92
CA LEU A 10 25.76 -0.72 1.95
C LEU A 10 25.50 0.21 3.15
N LEU A 11 26.49 1.00 3.56
CA LEU A 11 26.35 2.02 4.61
C LEU A 11 25.40 3.16 4.18
N ALA A 12 25.48 3.58 2.91
CA ALA A 12 24.56 4.58 2.35
C ALA A 12 23.11 4.05 2.23
N ALA A 13 22.93 2.76 1.89
CA ALA A 13 21.62 2.14 1.82
C ALA A 13 20.96 2.00 3.22
N GLY A 14 21.74 1.77 4.28
CA GLY A 14 21.24 1.70 5.65
C GLY A 14 20.65 3.01 6.16
N ALA A 15 21.18 4.16 5.73
CA ALA A 15 20.68 5.48 6.14
C ALA A 15 19.28 5.80 5.61
N SER A 16 18.88 5.23 4.46
CA SER A 16 17.56 5.45 3.87
C SER A 16 16.42 4.74 4.63
N PHE A 17 16.71 3.66 5.36
CA PHE A 17 15.73 2.94 6.18
C PHE A 17 15.46 3.60 7.54
N ALA A 18 16.25 4.62 7.92
CA ALA A 18 16.09 5.36 9.17
C ALA A 18 15.10 6.54 9.06
N GLN A 19 14.32 6.65 7.98
CA GLN A 19 13.20 7.57 7.91
C GLN A 19 12.14 7.17 8.94
N THR A 20 12.29 7.72 10.15
CA THR A 20 11.27 7.71 11.19
C THR A 20 9.97 8.21 10.58
N ARG A 21 8.95 7.35 10.55
CA ARG A 21 7.61 7.68 10.06
C ARG A 21 7.18 9.02 10.66
N SER A 22 7.11 10.08 9.83
CA SER A 22 6.72 11.44 10.24
C SER A 22 5.41 11.44 11.04
N ASP A 23 4.51 10.53 10.68
CA ASP A 23 3.21 10.34 11.31
C ASP A 23 3.32 9.91 12.78
N SER A 24 4.39 9.20 13.15
CA SER A 24 4.66 8.81 14.54
C SER A 24 5.14 9.99 15.38
N LEU A 25 5.91 10.92 14.80
CA LEU A 25 6.46 12.06 15.54
C LEU A 25 5.34 13.03 15.97
N ALA A 26 4.47 13.43 15.05
CA ALA A 26 3.37 14.34 15.34
C ALA A 26 2.41 13.75 16.40
N TYR A 27 2.09 12.47 16.26
CA TYR A 27 1.28 11.74 17.23
C TYR A 27 1.90 11.71 18.64
N ASN A 28 3.19 11.41 18.73
CA ASN A 28 3.91 11.37 20.00
C ASN A 28 4.04 12.76 20.64
N LEU A 29 4.26 13.80 19.84
CA LEU A 29 4.29 15.18 20.30
C LEU A 29 2.93 15.61 20.87
N GLN A 30 1.84 15.24 20.19
CA GLN A 30 0.48 15.52 20.66
C GLN A 30 0.17 14.80 21.97
N ARG A 31 0.55 13.52 22.12
CA ARG A 31 0.43 12.79 23.40
C ARG A 31 1.22 13.44 24.52
N LYS A 32 2.46 13.86 24.25
CA LYS A 32 3.30 14.55 25.23
C LYS A 32 2.66 15.85 25.70
N LYS A 33 2.07 16.63 24.77
CA LYS A 33 1.32 17.85 25.08
C LYS A 33 0.13 17.57 26.00
N ILE A 34 -0.70 16.57 25.66
CA ILE A 34 -1.86 16.17 26.46
C ILE A 34 -1.43 15.75 27.87
N ASN A 35 -0.36 14.96 28.00
CA ASN A 35 0.15 14.55 29.31
C ASN A 35 0.61 15.75 30.14
N GLY A 36 1.30 16.72 29.53
CA GLY A 36 1.67 17.96 30.23
C GLY A 36 0.45 18.75 30.73
N MET A 37 -0.63 18.80 29.95
CA MET A 37 -1.88 19.44 30.36
C MET A 37 -2.58 18.67 31.49
N LEU A 38 -2.54 17.33 31.47
CA LEU A 38 -3.07 16.49 32.55
C LEU A 38 -2.29 16.68 33.85
N ASP A 39 -0.96 16.81 33.77
CA ASP A 39 -0.12 17.11 34.93
C ASP A 39 -0.44 18.50 35.52
N ALA A 40 -0.59 19.51 34.66
CA ALA A 40 -1.00 20.85 35.08
C ALA A 40 -2.40 20.86 35.72
N ARG A 41 -3.36 20.12 35.15
CA ARG A 41 -4.69 19.92 35.71
C ARG A 41 -4.62 19.28 37.11
N ARG A 42 -3.78 18.26 37.27
CA ARG A 42 -3.59 17.56 38.55
C ARG A 42 -3.05 18.50 39.63
N GLN A 43 -2.11 19.38 39.28
CA GLN A 43 -1.58 20.39 40.18
C GLN A 43 -2.67 21.41 40.60
N LYS A 44 -3.43 21.95 39.64
CA LYS A 44 -4.55 22.87 39.91
C LYS A 44 -5.63 22.22 40.78
N PHE A 45 -5.93 20.94 40.54
CA PHE A 45 -6.89 20.21 41.37
C PHE A 45 -6.40 20.06 42.82
N GLY A 46 -5.09 19.86 43.03
CA GLY A 46 -4.49 19.90 44.37
C GLY A 46 -4.67 21.26 45.05
N GLN A 47 -4.42 22.36 44.33
CA GLN A 47 -4.63 23.72 44.84
C GLN A 47 -6.10 23.99 45.16
N TYR A 48 -7.01 23.51 44.32
CA TYR A 48 -8.45 23.59 44.58
C TYR A 48 -8.82 22.87 45.88
N GLN A 49 -8.33 21.64 46.07
CA GLN A 49 -8.56 20.87 47.28
C GLN A 49 -8.06 21.60 48.54
N GLU A 50 -6.87 22.20 48.46
CA GLU A 50 -6.31 23.01 49.55
C GLU A 50 -7.17 24.26 49.82
N SER A 51 -7.62 24.95 48.77
CA SER A 51 -8.46 26.15 48.89
C SER A 51 -9.80 25.87 49.59
N LEU A 52 -10.38 24.68 49.41
CA LEU A 52 -11.60 24.27 50.11
C LEU A 52 -11.41 24.13 51.62
N SER A 53 -10.20 23.84 52.07
CA SER A 53 -9.88 23.72 53.50
C SER A 53 -9.61 25.06 54.18
N GLN A 54 -9.50 26.16 53.43
CA GLN A 54 -9.25 27.48 54.00
C GLN A 54 -10.51 28.11 54.61
N HIS A 55 -10.42 28.45 55.89
CA HIS A 55 -11.49 29.05 56.66
C HIS A 55 -10.95 30.30 57.36
N THR A 56 -10.95 31.44 56.66
CA THR A 56 -10.35 32.67 57.19
C THR A 56 -11.32 33.54 57.99
N GLY A 57 -12.58 33.10 58.13
CA GLY A 57 -13.61 33.83 58.86
C GLY A 57 -13.43 33.78 60.37
N ILE A 58 -14.00 34.77 61.06
CA ILE A 58 -13.88 35.01 62.52
C ILE A 58 -14.32 33.81 63.39
N PHE A 59 -15.08 32.86 62.84
CA PHE A 59 -15.55 31.65 63.53
C PHE A 59 -15.09 30.34 62.86
N GLY A 60 -14.00 30.37 62.08
CA GLY A 60 -13.61 29.22 61.27
C GLY A 60 -14.62 28.90 60.17
N LEU A 61 -15.39 29.90 59.73
CA LEU A 61 -16.29 29.81 58.57
C LEU A 61 -15.54 30.23 57.31
N GLN A 62 -15.90 29.65 56.17
CA GLN A 62 -15.44 30.13 54.88
C GLN A 62 -15.97 31.55 54.63
N THR A 63 -15.09 32.44 54.21
CA THR A 63 -15.49 33.78 53.78
C THR A 63 -15.88 33.76 52.30
N LYS A 64 -16.59 34.80 51.85
CA LYS A 64 -16.87 35.01 50.42
C LYS A 64 -15.59 35.08 49.58
N LYS A 65 -14.49 35.56 50.17
CA LYS A 65 -13.18 35.63 49.49
C LYS A 65 -12.61 34.23 49.25
N ASP A 66 -12.68 33.36 50.26
CA ASP A 66 -12.23 31.96 50.17
C ASP A 66 -13.02 31.21 49.09
N ILE A 67 -14.35 31.35 49.09
CA ILE A 67 -15.25 30.73 48.10
C ILE A 67 -15.00 31.27 46.67
N ARG A 68 -14.69 32.55 46.53
CA ARG A 68 -14.38 33.14 45.22
C ARG A 68 -13.08 32.56 44.69
N HIS A 69 -12.05 32.47 45.53
CA HIS A 69 -10.76 31.92 45.14
C HIS A 69 -10.87 30.44 44.71
N SER A 70 -11.60 29.62 45.46
CA SER A 70 -11.82 28.22 45.07
C SER A 70 -12.57 28.09 43.75
N ASN A 71 -13.56 28.96 43.50
CA ASN A 71 -14.29 28.99 42.22
C ASN A 71 -13.43 29.45 41.04
N GLU A 72 -12.51 30.39 41.24
CA GLU A 72 -11.55 30.81 40.21
C GLU A 72 -10.66 29.64 39.81
N ILE A 73 -10.11 28.89 40.77
CA ILE A 73 -9.32 27.69 40.49
C ILE A 73 -10.17 26.63 39.75
N LEU A 74 -11.42 26.44 40.16
CA LEU A 74 -12.33 25.50 39.50
C LEU A 74 -12.58 25.89 38.04
N MET A 75 -12.79 27.17 37.76
CA MET A 75 -12.96 27.68 36.40
C MET A 75 -11.72 27.42 35.54
N ASP A 76 -10.54 27.62 36.10
CA ASP A 76 -9.27 27.35 35.43
C ASP A 76 -9.07 25.84 35.12
N ILE A 77 -9.54 24.96 36.01
CA ILE A 77 -9.55 23.51 35.78
C ILE A 77 -10.47 23.18 34.61
N VAL A 78 -11.70 23.71 34.61
CA VAL A 78 -12.67 23.47 33.52
C VAL A 78 -12.15 23.95 32.17
N GLN A 79 -11.52 25.13 32.12
CA GLN A 79 -10.88 25.62 30.88
C GLN A 79 -9.75 24.71 30.40
N THR A 80 -8.95 24.18 31.33
CA THR A 80 -7.90 23.21 31.02
C THR A 80 -8.52 21.91 30.47
N ASP A 81 -9.64 21.46 31.02
CA ASP A 81 -10.36 20.26 30.59
C ASP A 81 -10.91 20.42 29.17
N ASP A 82 -11.50 21.57 28.85
CA ASP A 82 -11.96 21.89 27.49
C ASP A 82 -10.80 21.90 26.47
N GLU A 83 -9.63 22.37 26.87
CA GLU A 83 -8.44 22.27 26.02
C GLU A 83 -7.98 20.82 25.87
N ILE A 84 -7.96 20.02 26.95
CA ILE A 84 -7.63 18.59 26.91
C ILE A 84 -8.55 17.86 25.94
N PHE A 85 -9.86 18.11 26.01
CA PHE A 85 -10.82 17.49 25.09
C PHE A 85 -10.57 17.86 23.63
N ARG A 86 -10.25 19.12 23.34
CA ARG A 86 -9.87 19.55 21.97
C ARG A 86 -8.62 18.82 21.49
N GLN A 87 -7.59 18.72 22.33
CA GLN A 87 -6.35 18.02 21.97
C GLN A 87 -6.55 16.51 21.80
N LEU A 88 -7.43 15.88 22.59
CA LEU A 88 -7.80 14.47 22.45
C LEU A 88 -8.57 14.19 21.16
N LYS A 89 -9.46 15.11 20.75
CA LYS A 89 -10.17 14.99 19.47
C LYS A 89 -9.20 14.99 18.30
N ILE A 90 -8.25 15.93 18.29
CA ILE A 90 -7.18 15.98 17.28
C ILE A 90 -6.39 14.65 17.24
N LEU A 91 -6.07 14.08 18.42
CA LEU A 91 -5.36 12.80 18.51
C LEU A 91 -6.18 11.63 17.92
N LEU A 92 -7.49 11.63 18.14
CA LEU A 92 -8.41 10.63 17.57
C LEU A 92 -8.51 10.78 16.05
N ASP A 93 -8.61 12.01 15.55
CA ASP A 93 -8.67 12.31 14.11
C ASP A 93 -7.39 11.82 13.40
N TYR A 94 -6.21 12.02 13.99
CA TYR A 94 -4.95 11.45 13.47
C TYR A 94 -5.00 9.93 13.37
N ARG A 95 -5.53 9.25 14.38
CA ARG A 95 -5.64 7.78 14.39
C ARG A 95 -6.62 7.29 13.32
N ALA A 96 -7.77 7.95 13.20
CA ALA A 96 -8.77 7.63 12.19
C ALA A 96 -8.20 7.81 10.79
N PHE A 97 -7.52 8.94 10.53
CA PHE A 97 -6.86 9.20 9.25
C PHE A 97 -5.79 8.15 8.92
N ALA A 98 -4.96 7.77 9.88
CA ALA A 98 -3.95 6.72 9.69
C ALA A 98 -4.60 5.37 9.35
N GLN A 99 -5.70 5.02 10.01
CA GLN A 99 -6.45 3.79 9.73
C GLN A 99 -7.06 3.81 8.33
N THR A 100 -7.69 4.91 7.93
CA THR A 100 -8.24 5.08 6.58
C THR A 100 -7.15 4.97 5.53
N GLN A 101 -6.00 5.62 5.70
CA GLN A 101 -4.89 5.49 4.77
C GLN A 101 -4.41 4.04 4.61
N VAL A 102 -4.31 3.28 5.70
CA VAL A 102 -3.92 1.87 5.64
C VAL A 102 -4.97 1.07 4.86
N GLN A 103 -6.25 1.30 5.13
CA GLN A 103 -7.34 0.60 4.43
C GLN A 103 -7.36 0.92 2.93
N THR A 104 -7.22 2.18 2.54
CA THR A 104 -7.15 2.60 1.14
C THR A 104 -5.94 1.98 0.44
N ARG A 105 -4.76 1.97 1.08
CA ARG A 105 -3.55 1.33 0.49
C ARG A 105 -3.74 -0.17 0.28
N VAL A 106 -4.43 -0.86 1.19
CA VAL A 106 -4.75 -2.28 1.03
C VAL A 106 -5.70 -2.48 -0.16
N GLN A 107 -6.76 -1.69 -0.26
CA GLN A 107 -7.72 -1.75 -1.38
C GLN A 107 -7.05 -1.47 -2.73
N ASP A 108 -6.18 -0.45 -2.79
CA ASP A 108 -5.43 -0.11 -4.01
C ASP A 108 -4.47 -1.25 -4.42
N ALA A 109 -3.79 -1.86 -3.45
CA ALA A 109 -2.90 -2.99 -3.71
C ALA A 109 -3.66 -4.22 -4.20
N GLU A 110 -4.82 -4.53 -3.60
CA GLU A 110 -5.71 -5.61 -4.04
C GLU A 110 -6.23 -5.36 -5.47
N GLY A 111 -6.72 -4.15 -5.75
CA GLY A 111 -7.18 -3.76 -7.08
C GLY A 111 -6.07 -3.85 -8.13
N THR A 112 -4.86 -3.43 -7.78
CA THR A 112 -3.68 -3.55 -8.64
C THR A 112 -3.32 -5.01 -8.90
N ASN A 113 -3.36 -5.87 -7.87
CA ASN A 113 -3.10 -7.30 -8.02
C ASN A 113 -4.14 -7.98 -8.93
N LEU A 114 -5.43 -7.67 -8.75
CA LEU A 114 -6.49 -8.14 -9.64
C LEU A 114 -6.26 -7.70 -11.10
N ASN A 115 -5.84 -6.45 -11.31
CA ASN A 115 -5.49 -5.95 -12.64
C ASN A 115 -4.31 -6.69 -13.26
N TYR A 116 -3.27 -7.01 -12.47
CA TYR A 116 -2.16 -7.84 -12.94
C TYR A 116 -2.61 -9.26 -13.27
N MET A 117 -3.44 -9.89 -12.44
CA MET A 117 -4.00 -11.21 -12.74
C MET A 117 -4.79 -11.22 -14.04
N ASN A 118 -5.65 -10.21 -14.25
CA ASN A 118 -6.39 -10.06 -15.51
C ASN A 118 -5.46 -9.89 -16.71
N THR A 119 -4.39 -9.11 -16.57
CA THR A 119 -3.39 -8.91 -17.63
C THR A 119 -2.64 -10.20 -17.94
N ILE A 120 -2.21 -10.94 -16.90
CA ILE A 120 -1.55 -12.23 -17.05
C ILE A 120 -2.47 -13.23 -17.76
N ASN A 121 -3.75 -13.28 -17.40
CA ASN A 121 -4.72 -14.17 -18.05
C ASN A 121 -4.93 -13.81 -19.52
N ARG A 122 -5.01 -12.51 -19.85
CA ARG A 122 -5.07 -12.07 -21.25
C ARG A 122 -3.81 -12.47 -22.02
N LEU A 123 -2.63 -12.27 -21.45
CA LEU A 123 -1.36 -12.67 -22.06
C LEU A 123 -1.28 -14.18 -22.28
N ARG A 124 -1.74 -15.00 -21.32
CA ARG A 124 -1.82 -16.46 -21.46
C ARG A 124 -2.73 -16.86 -22.62
N ASN A 125 -3.92 -16.27 -22.70
CA ASN A 125 -4.86 -16.54 -23.79
C ASN A 125 -4.29 -16.15 -25.16
N SER A 126 -3.63 -15.00 -25.26
CA SER A 126 -2.96 -14.57 -26.49
C SER A 126 -1.81 -15.49 -26.89
N LEU A 127 -1.05 -15.99 -25.91
CA LEU A 127 0.05 -16.92 -26.13
C LEU A 127 -0.47 -18.28 -26.62
N ASP A 128 -1.54 -18.80 -26.01
CA ASP A 128 -2.18 -20.05 -26.43
C ASP A 128 -2.78 -19.92 -27.84
N GLN A 129 -3.38 -18.77 -28.17
CA GLN A 129 -3.86 -18.50 -29.52
C GLN A 129 -2.72 -18.47 -30.53
N ALA A 130 -1.63 -17.74 -30.25
CA ALA A 130 -0.48 -17.65 -31.14
C ALA A 130 0.19 -19.03 -31.34
N LYS A 131 0.24 -19.87 -30.31
CA LYS A 131 0.72 -21.26 -30.43
C LYS A 131 -0.17 -22.09 -31.36
N LYS A 132 -1.49 -22.04 -31.18
CA LYS A 132 -2.44 -22.74 -32.06
C LYS A 132 -2.31 -22.28 -33.50
N ASP A 133 -2.19 -20.98 -33.74
CA ASP A 133 -2.04 -20.43 -35.08
C ASP A 133 -0.71 -20.87 -35.72
N ALA A 134 0.37 -20.95 -34.94
CA ALA A 134 1.65 -21.48 -35.41
C ALA A 134 1.59 -22.98 -35.73
N GLU A 135 0.90 -23.78 -34.91
CA GLU A 135 0.68 -25.21 -35.18
C GLU A 135 -0.18 -25.42 -36.43
N ASN A 136 -1.26 -24.65 -36.58
CA ASN A 136 -2.11 -24.68 -37.77
C ASN A 136 -1.35 -24.28 -39.03
N ALA A 137 -0.49 -23.26 -38.97
CA ALA A 137 0.34 -22.84 -40.08
C ALA A 137 1.34 -23.92 -40.50
N LYS A 138 1.98 -24.59 -39.53
CA LYS A 138 2.87 -25.74 -39.81
C LYS A 138 2.10 -26.90 -40.43
N ALA A 139 0.95 -27.26 -39.88
CA ALA A 139 0.11 -28.33 -40.43
C ALA A 139 -0.36 -28.01 -41.86
N HIS A 140 -0.69 -26.75 -42.13
CA HIS A 140 -1.06 -26.30 -43.48
C HIS A 140 0.12 -26.37 -44.44
N GLN A 141 1.31 -25.95 -44.02
CA GLN A 141 2.54 -26.06 -44.80
C GLN A 141 2.89 -27.52 -45.12
N ASP A 142 2.81 -28.42 -44.14
CA ASP A 142 3.04 -29.86 -44.33
C ASP A 142 2.06 -30.46 -45.34
N ASN A 143 0.78 -30.07 -45.27
CA ASN A 143 -0.24 -30.53 -46.21
C ASN A 143 0.01 -30.01 -47.64
N ILE A 144 0.43 -28.75 -47.79
CA ILE A 144 0.81 -28.18 -49.09
C ILE A 144 2.02 -28.93 -49.65
N ILE A 145 3.06 -29.19 -48.85
CA ILE A 145 4.25 -29.92 -49.28
C ILE A 145 3.88 -31.34 -49.74
N LYS A 146 3.04 -32.06 -48.97
CA LYS A 146 2.54 -33.40 -49.34
C LYS A 146 1.77 -33.38 -50.66
N MET A 147 0.89 -32.40 -50.85
CA MET A 147 0.10 -32.25 -52.08
C MET A 147 1.00 -31.96 -53.28
N MET A 148 1.97 -31.05 -53.13
CA MET A 148 2.95 -30.71 -54.17
C MET A 148 3.80 -31.94 -54.57
N PHE A 149 4.24 -32.72 -53.59
CA PHE A 149 4.98 -33.96 -53.84
C PHE A 149 4.13 -34.99 -54.59
N GLY A 150 2.85 -35.13 -54.22
CA GLY A 150 1.90 -36.01 -54.92
C GLY A 150 1.72 -35.64 -56.39
N ILE A 151 1.55 -34.35 -56.69
CA ILE A 151 1.45 -33.85 -58.08
C ILE A 151 2.72 -34.13 -58.87
N LEU A 152 3.90 -33.93 -58.26
CA LEU A 152 5.18 -34.15 -58.91
C LEU A 152 5.39 -35.63 -59.28
N VAL A 153 5.03 -36.55 -58.38
CA VAL A 153 5.06 -38.00 -58.65
C VAL A 153 4.09 -38.37 -59.78
N LEU A 154 2.88 -37.81 -59.78
CA LEU A 154 1.88 -38.03 -60.84
C LEU A 154 2.38 -37.54 -62.21
N MET A 155 3.03 -36.37 -62.26
CA MET A 155 3.69 -35.86 -63.46
C MET A 155 4.80 -36.79 -63.94
N PHE A 156 5.64 -37.30 -63.03
CA PHE A 156 6.72 -38.21 -63.38
C PHE A 156 6.20 -39.53 -63.96
N LEU A 157 5.15 -40.09 -63.35
CA LEU A 157 4.49 -41.31 -63.82
C LEU A 157 3.83 -41.12 -65.19
N SER A 158 3.21 -39.96 -65.45
CA SER A 158 2.59 -39.67 -66.75
C SER A 158 3.64 -39.54 -67.86
N ILE A 159 4.78 -38.91 -67.58
CA ILE A 159 5.92 -38.82 -68.52
C ILE A 159 6.49 -40.22 -68.81
N LEU A 160 6.73 -41.03 -67.77
CA LEU A 160 7.22 -42.41 -67.92
C LEU A 160 6.24 -43.28 -68.73
N PHE A 161 4.95 -43.14 -68.49
CA PHE A 161 3.90 -43.84 -69.25
C PHE A 161 3.91 -43.44 -70.74
N LEU A 162 4.05 -42.15 -71.05
CA LEU A 162 4.13 -41.65 -72.43
C LEU A 162 5.38 -42.14 -73.16
N ILE A 163 6.54 -42.19 -72.49
CA ILE A 163 7.79 -42.74 -73.05
C ILE A 163 7.67 -44.25 -73.27
N SER A 164 7.07 -44.99 -72.34
CA SER A 164 6.89 -46.44 -72.44
C SER A 164 5.93 -46.83 -73.57
N ARG A 165 4.97 -45.96 -73.91
CA ARG A 165 4.06 -46.15 -75.05
C ARG A 165 4.72 -45.85 -76.40
N LYS A 166 5.85 -45.12 -76.45
CA LYS A 166 6.62 -44.82 -77.66
C LYS A 166 7.83 -45.75 -77.81
N ARG A 167 7.60 -47.05 -78.05
CA ARG A 167 8.49 -48.02 -78.73
C ARG A 167 7.62 -49.24 -79.10
N PRO A 168 7.71 -49.80 -80.33
CA PRO A 168 8.95 -50.01 -81.08
C PRO A 168 9.03 -49.22 -82.40
N ILE A 169 10.18 -48.60 -82.64
CA ILE A 169 10.64 -48.32 -84.01
C ILE A 169 11.35 -49.61 -84.43
N LYS A 170 10.71 -50.38 -85.32
CA LYS A 170 11.34 -51.49 -86.04
C LYS A 170 12.24 -50.86 -87.10
N VAL A 171 13.54 -51.18 -87.05
CA VAL A 171 14.54 -50.87 -88.10
C VAL A 171 14.11 -51.48 -89.42
#